data_AF-D5ELT7-F1
#
_entry.id   AF-D5ELT7-F1
#
_cell.length_a   1.000
_cell.length_b   1.000
_cell.length_c   1.000
_cell.angle_alpha   90.00
_cell.angle_beta   90.00
_cell.angle_gamma   90.00
#
_symmetry.space_group_name_H-M   'P 1'
#
loop_
_entity.id
_entity.type
_entity.pdbx_description
1 polymer ?
#
loop_
_entity_poly.entity_id
_entity_poly.type
_entity_poly.pdbx_seq_one_letter_code
_entity_poly.pdbx_strand_id
1 'polypeptide(L)'
;MDLQTATQRIERAFAKMNETYRRPVFDEYLIVEAAKDGAKVHAYVGPREDSILDSIADETTALREAGSHINSTPGQFDFTREGVGSDFDAYICLGEQLYLLCNNTEKSMEEVTADPNWLAAQGVFLNVSQYFAVDALTV
;
A
#
# COMPACT_ATOMS: atom_id res chain seq x y z
N MET A 1 14.48 8.57 0.39
CA MET A 1 15.15 7.31 -0.02
C MET A 1 14.91 7.01 -1.48
N ASP A 2 15.72 6.15 -2.10
CA ASP A 2 15.50 5.66 -3.47
C ASP A 2 14.55 4.45 -3.52
N LEU A 3 14.05 4.14 -4.74
CA LEU A 3 13.08 3.07 -4.97
C LEU A 3 13.59 1.68 -4.57
N GLN A 4 14.86 1.39 -4.82
CA GLN A 4 15.45 0.09 -4.49
C GLN A 4 15.46 -0.12 -2.97
N THR A 5 15.89 0.89 -2.21
CA THR A 5 15.92 0.88 -0.76
C THR A 5 14.51 0.80 -0.18
N ALA A 6 13.55 1.55 -0.74
CA ALA A 6 12.15 1.50 -0.34
C ALA A 6 11.57 0.09 -0.51
N THR A 7 11.75 -0.51 -1.68
CA THR A 7 11.25 -1.86 -2.00
C THR A 7 11.82 -2.90 -1.03
N GLN A 8 13.14 -2.88 -0.78
CA GLN A 8 13.77 -3.80 0.18
C GLN A 8 13.24 -3.63 1.61
N ARG A 9 12.94 -2.40 2.03
CA ARG A 9 12.35 -2.14 3.37
C ARG A 9 10.93 -2.65 3.46
N ILE A 10 10.12 -2.43 2.41
CA ILE A 10 8.74 -2.91 2.32
C ILE A 10 8.72 -4.44 2.35
N GLU A 11 9.50 -5.12 1.50
CA GLU A 11 9.57 -6.58 1.45
C GLU A 11 9.96 -7.19 2.79
N ARG A 12 10.99 -6.65 3.46
CA ARG A 12 11.42 -7.12 4.79
C ARG A 12 10.33 -6.92 5.84
N ALA A 13 9.64 -5.79 5.80
CA ALA A 13 8.56 -5.53 6.73
C ALA A 13 7.35 -6.42 6.46
N PHE A 14 7.00 -6.69 5.21
CA PHE A 14 5.90 -7.57 4.85
C PHE A 14 6.21 -9.02 5.21
N ALA A 15 7.44 -9.48 4.99
CA ALA A 15 7.89 -10.77 5.51
C ALA A 15 7.71 -10.84 7.04
N LYS A 16 8.09 -9.78 7.77
CA LYS A 16 7.92 -9.73 9.23
C LYS A 16 6.45 -9.68 9.65
N MET A 17 5.63 -8.95 8.90
CA MET A 17 4.19 -8.86 9.11
C MET A 17 3.55 -10.23 8.94
N ASN A 18 3.92 -10.97 7.89
CA ASN A 18 3.44 -12.31 7.59
C ASN A 18 3.88 -13.32 8.65
N GLU A 19 5.12 -13.24 9.16
CA GLU A 19 5.56 -14.04 10.30
C GLU A 19 4.71 -13.79 11.55
N THR A 20 4.44 -12.51 11.83
CA THR A 20 3.69 -12.08 13.03
C THR A 20 2.22 -12.50 12.93
N TYR A 21 1.64 -12.37 11.74
CA TYR A 21 0.27 -12.75 11.41
C TYR A 21 0.10 -14.26 11.14
N ARG A 22 1.22 -14.98 10.96
CA ARG A 22 1.33 -16.42 10.64
C ARG A 22 0.80 -16.84 9.27
N ARG A 23 0.49 -15.89 8.41
CA ARG A 23 0.05 -16.06 7.02
C ARG A 23 0.26 -14.74 6.27
N PRO A 24 0.23 -14.73 4.92
CA PRO A 24 0.23 -13.49 4.15
C PRO A 24 -0.89 -12.55 4.60
N VAL A 25 -0.55 -11.30 4.93
CA VAL A 25 -1.54 -10.22 5.14
C VAL A 25 -1.82 -9.52 3.83
N PHE A 26 -0.76 -9.03 3.18
CA PHE A 26 -0.83 -8.46 1.85
C PHE A 26 -0.03 -9.36 0.93
N ASP A 27 -0.73 -10.08 0.06
CA ASP A 27 -0.15 -10.95 -0.97
C ASP A 27 0.06 -10.20 -2.29
N GLU A 28 -0.42 -8.96 -2.36
CA GLU A 28 -0.21 -8.05 -3.47
C GLU A 28 0.11 -6.63 -2.97
N TYR A 29 1.07 -5.98 -3.63
CA TYR A 29 1.28 -4.55 -3.50
C TYR A 29 1.83 -3.91 -4.77
N LEU A 30 1.64 -2.60 -4.86
CA LEU A 30 2.19 -1.78 -5.94
C LEU A 30 2.67 -0.42 -5.44
N ILE A 31 3.75 0.07 -6.03
CA ILE A 31 4.23 1.44 -5.84
C ILE A 31 3.81 2.25 -7.07
N VAL A 32 2.98 3.26 -6.87
CA VAL A 32 2.45 4.10 -7.94
C VAL A 32 2.71 5.58 -7.69
N GLU A 33 2.98 6.29 -8.76
CA GLU A 33 3.01 7.75 -8.80
C GLU A 33 1.71 8.27 -9.44
N ALA A 34 0.94 9.04 -8.67
CA ALA A 34 -0.31 9.66 -9.09
C ALA A 34 -0.05 11.05 -9.68
N ALA A 35 0.50 11.10 -10.90
CA ALA A 35 0.71 12.37 -11.61
C ALA A 35 -0.61 12.99 -12.11
N LYS A 36 -0.59 14.28 -12.48
CA LYS A 36 -1.78 14.99 -13.00
C LYS A 36 -2.38 14.35 -14.27
N ASP A 37 -1.52 13.80 -15.13
CA ASP A 37 -1.92 13.28 -16.45
C ASP A 37 -1.94 11.75 -16.52
N GLY A 38 -1.85 11.04 -15.38
CA GLY A 38 -1.89 9.59 -15.35
C GLY A 38 -1.30 8.97 -14.09
N ALA A 39 -1.13 7.65 -14.15
CA ALA A 39 -0.51 6.85 -13.12
C ALA A 39 0.75 6.19 -13.67
N LYS A 40 1.83 6.14 -12.89
CA LYS A 40 3.04 5.41 -13.25
C LYS A 40 3.33 4.36 -12.18
N VAL A 41 3.36 3.09 -12.58
CA VAL A 41 3.76 1.98 -11.71
C VAL A 41 5.28 1.89 -11.68
N HIS A 42 5.85 1.96 -10.48
CA HIS A 42 7.29 1.84 -10.23
C HIS A 42 7.68 0.44 -9.73
N ALA A 43 6.77 -0.25 -9.05
CA ALA A 43 6.94 -1.64 -8.63
C ALA A 43 5.58 -2.32 -8.51
N TYR A 44 5.53 -3.62 -8.82
CA TYR A 44 4.39 -4.50 -8.60
C TYR A 44 4.88 -5.84 -8.07
N VAL A 45 4.19 -6.39 -7.08
CA VAL A 45 4.37 -7.75 -6.60
C VAL A 45 2.99 -8.32 -6.31
N GLY A 46 2.62 -9.42 -6.94
CA GLY A 46 1.35 -10.09 -6.69
C GLY A 46 0.95 -11.06 -7.80
N PRO A 47 -0.19 -11.75 -7.66
CA PRO A 47 -0.62 -12.78 -8.60
C PRO A 47 -1.38 -12.26 -9.83
N ARG A 48 -1.67 -10.96 -9.91
CA ARG A 48 -2.56 -10.33 -10.93
C ARG A 48 -1.84 -9.36 -11.87
N GLU A 49 -0.54 -9.56 -12.13
CA GLU A 49 0.30 -8.63 -12.91
C GLU A 49 -0.34 -8.19 -14.24
N ASP A 50 -0.89 -9.13 -15.01
CA ASP A 50 -1.49 -8.87 -16.32
C ASP A 50 -2.78 -8.04 -16.25
N SER A 51 -3.52 -8.08 -15.14
CA SER A 51 -4.82 -7.39 -14.99
C SER A 51 -4.70 -6.02 -14.33
N ILE A 52 -3.64 -5.78 -13.55
CA ILE A 52 -3.45 -4.52 -12.83
C ILE A 52 -3.06 -3.36 -13.76
N LEU A 53 -2.31 -3.62 -14.83
CA LEU A 53 -1.92 -2.56 -15.77
C LEU A 53 -3.14 -1.91 -16.46
N ASP A 54 -4.24 -2.66 -16.62
CA ASP A 54 -5.48 -2.18 -17.21
C ASP A 54 -6.37 -1.42 -16.19
N SER A 55 -6.29 -1.72 -14.89
CA SER A 55 -7.12 -1.09 -13.84
C SER A 55 -6.44 0.10 -13.13
N ILE A 56 -5.12 0.22 -13.22
CA ILE A 56 -4.34 1.17 -12.42
C ILE A 56 -4.71 2.65 -12.64
N ALA A 57 -5.14 3.00 -13.85
CA ALA A 57 -5.49 4.38 -14.19
C ALA A 57 -6.74 4.85 -13.43
N ASP A 58 -7.72 3.96 -13.30
CA ASP A 58 -8.97 4.21 -12.58
C ASP A 58 -8.72 4.20 -11.07
N GLU A 59 -7.97 3.21 -10.58
CA GLU A 59 -7.59 3.11 -9.16
C GLU A 59 -6.78 4.30 -8.67
N THR A 60 -5.81 4.76 -9.46
CA THR A 60 -4.98 5.92 -9.12
C THR A 60 -5.77 7.21 -9.21
N THR A 61 -6.78 7.28 -10.08
CA THR A 61 -7.69 8.43 -10.13
C THR A 61 -8.58 8.46 -8.89
N ALA A 62 -9.15 7.33 -8.48
CA ALA A 62 -9.90 7.22 -7.22
C ALA A 62 -9.01 7.56 -6.01
N LEU A 63 -7.76 7.08 -5.99
CA LEU A 63 -6.79 7.43 -4.96
C LEU A 63 -6.40 8.91 -4.98
N ARG A 64 -6.29 9.54 -6.15
CA ARG A 64 -6.00 10.99 -6.28
C ARG A 64 -7.19 11.83 -5.83
N GLU A 65 -8.41 11.38 -6.13
CA GLU A 65 -9.64 12.03 -5.68
C GLU A 65 -9.82 11.88 -4.16
N ALA A 66 -9.60 10.68 -3.61
CA ALA A 66 -9.50 10.47 -2.17
C ALA A 66 -8.33 11.29 -1.57
N GLY A 67 -7.21 11.34 -2.30
CA GLY A 67 -5.98 12.11 -2.10
C GLY A 67 -6.19 13.61 -2.02
N SER A 68 -7.20 14.15 -2.71
CA SER A 68 -7.56 15.57 -2.62
C SER A 68 -8.14 15.94 -1.25
N HIS A 69 -8.54 14.92 -0.46
CA HIS A 69 -8.95 15.02 0.94
C HIS A 69 -7.97 14.36 1.93
N ILE A 70 -6.99 13.59 1.46
CA ILE A 70 -5.97 12.87 2.25
C ILE A 70 -4.65 13.65 2.13
N ASN A 71 -4.14 14.18 3.23
CA ASN A 71 -2.87 14.92 3.20
C ASN A 71 -1.77 14.08 2.52
N SER A 72 -1.06 14.66 1.56
CA SER A 72 0.09 14.06 0.87
C SER A 72 1.34 14.01 1.77
N THR A 73 1.14 13.74 3.06
CA THR A 73 2.21 13.69 4.06
C THR A 73 2.87 12.33 4.00
N PRO A 74 4.18 12.25 3.74
CA PRO A 74 4.91 10.98 3.76
C PRO A 74 4.69 10.23 5.07
N GLY A 75 4.46 8.92 4.98
CA GLY A 75 4.17 8.03 6.10
C GLY A 75 2.72 8.05 6.60
N GLN A 76 1.85 8.86 6.02
CA GLN A 76 0.40 8.71 6.24
C GLN A 76 -0.08 7.39 5.61
N PHE A 77 -0.98 6.69 6.29
CA PHE A 77 -1.54 5.43 5.83
C PHE A 77 -2.99 5.29 6.27
N ASP A 78 -3.73 4.40 5.62
CA ASP A 78 -5.07 3.98 6.05
C ASP A 78 -5.37 2.54 5.61
N PHE A 79 -6.39 1.96 6.24
CA PHE A 79 -6.98 0.69 5.83
C PHE A 79 -8.40 0.96 5.32
N THR A 80 -8.71 0.53 4.12
CA THR A 80 -10.04 0.73 3.56
C THR A 80 -11.01 -0.21 4.28
N ARG A 81 -11.99 0.38 4.97
CA ARG A 81 -13.13 -0.37 5.52
C ARG A 81 -14.17 -0.38 4.42
N GLU A 82 -14.20 -1.43 3.61
CA GLU A 82 -15.14 -1.66 2.50
C GLU A 82 -16.00 -0.45 2.15
N GLY A 83 -15.46 0.43 1.30
CA GLY A 83 -16.13 1.59 0.78
C GLY A 83 -16.04 1.55 -0.74
N VAL A 84 -17.19 1.33 -1.39
CA VAL A 84 -17.40 1.34 -2.84
C VAL A 84 -16.48 2.35 -3.55
N GLY A 85 -15.48 1.86 -4.30
CA GLY A 85 -14.70 2.67 -5.24
C GLY A 85 -13.17 2.60 -5.14
N SER A 86 -12.56 1.91 -4.17
CA SER A 86 -11.10 1.71 -4.15
C SER A 86 -10.75 0.22 -4.11
N ASP A 87 -10.12 -0.30 -5.17
CA ASP A 87 -9.72 -1.71 -5.32
C ASP A 87 -8.47 -2.09 -4.47
N PHE A 88 -8.18 -1.33 -3.41
CA PHE A 88 -7.08 -1.59 -2.48
C PHE A 88 -7.54 -1.69 -1.02
N ASP A 89 -6.93 -2.59 -0.25
CA ASP A 89 -7.20 -2.83 1.17
C ASP A 89 -6.48 -1.87 2.11
N ALA A 90 -5.29 -1.39 1.70
CA ALA A 90 -4.51 -0.44 2.48
C ALA A 90 -3.62 0.43 1.59
N TYR A 91 -3.24 1.61 2.09
CA TYR A 91 -2.24 2.43 1.42
C TYR A 91 -1.24 3.07 2.40
N ILE A 92 -0.06 3.42 1.90
CA ILE A 92 0.90 4.33 2.56
C ILE A 92 1.34 5.40 1.56
N CYS A 93 1.29 6.68 1.94
CA CYS A 93 1.95 7.76 1.23
C CYS A 93 3.46 7.63 1.41
N LEU A 94 4.18 7.32 0.33
CA LEU A 94 5.63 7.13 0.36
C LEU A 94 6.39 8.44 0.17
N GLY A 95 5.79 9.40 -0.53
CA GLY A 95 6.41 10.66 -0.94
C GLY A 95 5.41 11.55 -1.67
N GLU A 96 5.90 12.62 -2.29
CA GLU A 96 5.04 13.51 -3.07
C GLU A 96 4.40 12.73 -4.23
N GLN A 97 3.07 12.59 -4.20
CA GLN A 97 2.28 11.84 -5.19
C GLN A 97 2.65 10.34 -5.32
N LEU A 98 3.43 9.78 -4.39
CA LEU A 98 3.86 8.39 -4.40
C LEU A 98 3.15 7.58 -3.34
N TYR A 99 2.60 6.43 -3.71
CA TYR A 99 1.79 5.60 -2.84
C TYR A 99 2.18 4.13 -2.96
N LEU A 100 2.20 3.44 -1.82
CA LEU A 100 2.16 1.99 -1.74
C LEU A 100 0.70 1.60 -1.57
N LEU A 101 0.15 0.82 -2.49
CA LEU A 101 -1.17 0.21 -2.34
C LEU A 101 -1.00 -1.27 -2.07
N CYS A 102 -1.79 -1.82 -1.15
CA CYS A 102 -1.67 -3.19 -0.68
C CYS A 102 -3.04 -3.87 -0.75
N ASN A 103 -3.02 -5.17 -1.06
CA ASN A 103 -4.19 -6.01 -1.20
C ASN A 103 -3.97 -7.40 -0.59
N ASN A 104 -5.05 -7.97 -0.11
CA ASN A 104 -5.22 -9.39 0.17
C ASN A 104 -6.18 -9.98 -0.86
N THR A 105 -5.68 -10.81 -1.76
CA THR A 105 -6.50 -11.36 -2.85
C THR A 105 -7.44 -12.49 -2.40
N GLU A 106 -7.31 -12.96 -1.15
CA GLU A 106 -8.11 -14.07 -0.60
C GLU A 106 -9.17 -13.63 0.42
N LYS A 107 -8.98 -12.51 1.12
CA LYS A 107 -9.78 -12.09 2.28
C LYS A 107 -10.05 -10.60 2.31
N SER A 108 -11.20 -10.21 2.82
CA SER A 108 -11.48 -8.79 3.07
C SER A 108 -10.73 -8.25 4.29
N MET A 109 -10.57 -6.92 4.39
CA MET A 109 -10.03 -6.29 5.59
C MET A 109 -10.86 -6.56 6.85
N GLU A 110 -12.16 -6.82 6.74
CA GLU A 110 -12.96 -7.26 7.89
C GLU A 110 -12.48 -8.63 8.41
N GLU A 111 -12.27 -9.58 7.51
CA GLU A 111 -11.76 -10.91 7.87
C GLU A 111 -10.32 -10.87 8.38
N VAL A 112 -9.46 -10.02 7.79
CA VAL A 112 -8.07 -9.85 8.21
C VAL A 112 -8.01 -9.26 9.62
N THR A 113 -8.80 -8.22 9.91
CA THR A 113 -8.78 -7.49 11.18
C THR A 113 -9.43 -8.25 12.33
N ALA A 114 -10.27 -9.24 12.04
CA ALA A 114 -10.87 -10.12 13.02
C ALA A 114 -9.89 -11.15 13.63
N ASP A 115 -8.74 -11.41 13.00
CA ASP A 115 -7.73 -12.33 13.52
C ASP A 115 -7.02 -11.72 14.75
N PRO A 116 -6.84 -12.48 15.86
CA PRO A 116 -6.19 -11.96 17.07
C PRO A 116 -4.73 -11.52 16.87
N ASN A 117 -4.04 -12.00 15.83
CA ASN A 117 -2.68 -11.58 15.50
C ASN A 117 -2.64 -10.25 14.72
N TRP A 118 -3.79 -9.73 14.27
CA TRP A 118 -3.88 -8.51 13.49
C TRP A 118 -3.21 -7.33 14.19
N LEU A 119 -3.48 -7.12 15.49
CA LEU A 119 -2.93 -5.96 16.21
C LEU A 119 -1.40 -5.93 16.19
N ALA A 120 -0.76 -7.09 16.30
CA ALA A 120 0.70 -7.20 16.22
C ALA A 120 1.22 -6.97 14.80
N ALA A 121 0.53 -7.51 13.79
CA ALA A 121 0.86 -7.32 12.38
C ALA A 121 0.68 -5.85 11.95
N GLN A 122 -0.40 -5.20 12.38
CA GLN A 122 -0.67 -3.78 12.15
C GLN A 122 0.45 -2.89 12.71
N GLY A 123 1.04 -3.26 13.85
CA GLY A 123 2.22 -2.57 14.39
C GLY A 123 3.43 -2.62 13.45
N VAL A 124 3.61 -3.71 12.70
CA VAL A 124 4.67 -3.81 11.67
C VAL A 124 4.37 -2.86 10.51
N PHE A 125 3.12 -2.79 10.05
CA PHE A 125 2.70 -1.87 8.99
C PHE A 125 2.88 -0.39 9.38
N LEU A 126 2.55 -0.03 10.62
CA LEU A 126 2.83 1.29 11.18
C LEU A 126 4.33 1.64 11.14
N ASN A 127 5.21 0.67 11.45
CA ASN A 127 6.66 0.90 11.38
C ASN A 127 7.13 1.18 9.95
N VAL A 128 6.48 0.57 8.93
CA VAL A 128 6.77 0.89 7.52
C VAL A 128 6.46 2.35 7.24
N SER A 129 5.27 2.80 7.67
CA SER A 129 4.85 4.18 7.44
C SER A 129 5.81 5.19 8.09
N GLN A 130 6.35 4.87 9.27
CA GLN A 130 7.36 5.69 9.95
C GLN A 130 8.66 5.83 9.16
N TYR A 131 9.08 4.83 8.38
CA TYR A 131 10.26 4.96 7.52
C TYR A 131 10.08 6.08 6.49
N PHE A 132 8.89 6.18 5.89
CA PHE A 132 8.59 7.17 4.87
C PHE A 132 8.26 8.54 5.47
N ALA A 133 7.75 8.60 6.71
CA ALA A 133 7.61 9.85 7.44
C ALA A 133 8.96 10.55 7.71
N VAL A 134 10.03 9.76 7.90
CA VAL A 134 11.39 10.28 8.17
C VAL A 134 12.20 10.49 6.89
N ASP A 135 12.05 9.60 5.91
CA ASP A 135 12.87 9.56 4.70
C ASP A 135 12.02 9.21 3.48
N ALA A 136 11.21 10.17 3.04
CA ALA A 136 10.26 10.01 1.94
C ALA A 136 10.91 9.46 0.66
N LEU A 137 10.19 8.63 -0.08
CA LEU A 137 10.59 8.13 -1.39
C LEU A 137 10.65 9.27 -2.40
N THR A 138 11.71 9.25 -3.19
CA THR A 138 11.93 10.11 -4.36
C THR A 138 12.33 9.22 -5.54
N VAL A 139 11.69 9.37 -6.69
CA VAL A 139 11.90 8.59 -7.91
C VAL A 139 12.37 9.45 -9.08
#